data_AF-A0A816HMM2-F1
#
_entry.id   AF-A0A816HMM2-F1
#
_cell.length_a   1.000
_cell.length_b   1.000
_cell.length_c   1.000
_cell.angle_alpha   90.00
_cell.angle_beta   90.00
_cell.angle_gamma   90.00
#
_symmetry.space_group_name_H-M   'P 1'
#
loop_
_entity.id
_entity.type
_entity.pdbx_description
1 polymer ?
#
loop_
_entity_poly.entity_id
_entity_poly.type
_entity_poly.pdbx_seq_one_letter_code
_entity_poly.pdbx_strand_id
1 'polypeptide(L)'
;VKINSYADAIMSDFEPALITVIAAEFVGATHSSCYFHFTQTVYRAIQRVGLSTSYNNDNDIKHSCRKLMALALLPEPIIEDTYDELLAAMSIEIKK
;
A
#
# COMPACT_ATOMS: atom_id res chain seq x y z
N VAL A 1 -19.46 22.32 -7.61
CA VAL A 1 -18.94 22.08 -6.24
C VAL A 1 -17.95 23.19 -5.92
N LYS A 2 -18.22 24.04 -4.92
CA LYS A 2 -17.20 24.98 -4.41
C LYS A 2 -16.33 24.19 -3.46
N ILE A 3 -15.14 23.80 -3.89
CA ILE A 3 -14.19 23.12 -3.01
C ILE A 3 -13.47 24.22 -2.21
N ASN A 4 -13.49 24.08 -0.89
CA ASN A 4 -12.83 25.00 0.02
C ASN A 4 -11.31 24.96 -0.27
N SER A 5 -10.76 26.03 -0.84
CA SER A 5 -9.41 26.10 -1.42
C SER A 5 -8.30 26.29 -0.39
N TYR A 6 -8.48 25.82 0.85
CA TYR A 6 -7.55 26.00 1.97
C TYR A 6 -7.23 24.67 2.66
N ALA A 7 -7.15 23.57 1.91
CA ALA A 7 -6.69 22.31 2.49
C ALA A 7 -5.16 22.34 2.59
N ASP A 8 -4.61 22.38 3.80
CA ASP A 8 -3.15 22.33 4.02
C ASP A 8 -2.59 20.92 3.82
N ALA A 9 -3.42 19.89 4.01
CA ALA A 9 -3.07 18.49 3.81
C ALA A 9 -4.22 17.73 3.16
N ILE A 10 -3.90 16.90 2.17
CA ILE A 10 -4.84 16.05 1.45
C ILE A 10 -4.33 14.61 1.51
N MET A 11 -5.22 13.70 1.91
CA MET A 11 -4.92 12.28 1.96
C MET A 11 -5.86 11.53 1.01
N SER A 12 -5.31 10.80 0.05
CA SER A 12 -6.11 10.04 -0.92
C SER A 12 -5.53 8.65 -1.19
N ASP A 13 -6.14 7.93 -2.12
CA ASP A 13 -5.55 6.76 -2.74
C ASP A 13 -4.46 7.16 -3.75
N PHE A 14 -3.85 6.15 -4.39
CA PHE A 14 -2.71 6.30 -5.29
C PHE A 14 -3.11 6.53 -6.75
N GLU A 15 -4.33 7.01 -7.03
CA GLU A 15 -4.76 7.22 -8.42
C GLU A 15 -3.99 8.39 -9.06
N PRO A 16 -3.24 8.17 -10.17
CA PRO A 16 -2.42 9.22 -10.78
C PRO A 16 -3.22 10.44 -11.22
N ALA A 17 -4.45 10.22 -11.70
CA ALA A 17 -5.36 11.29 -12.09
C ALA A 17 -5.71 12.17 -10.88
N LEU A 18 -5.98 11.57 -9.72
CA LEU A 18 -6.31 12.29 -8.51
C LEU A 18 -5.10 13.06 -7.96
N ILE A 19 -3.91 12.45 -7.96
CA ILE A 19 -2.65 13.12 -7.59
C ILE A 19 -2.42 14.36 -8.46
N THR A 20 -2.64 14.23 -9.77
CA THR A 20 -2.47 15.33 -10.74
C THR A 20 -3.45 16.47 -10.46
N VAL A 21 -4.73 16.15 -10.23
CA VAL A 21 -5.76 17.15 -9.91
C VAL A 21 -5.48 17.83 -8.57
N ILE A 22 -5.05 17.08 -7.55
CA ILE A 22 -4.69 17.63 -6.25
C ILE A 22 -3.54 18.64 -6.38
N ALA A 23 -2.49 18.27 -7.13
CA ALA A 23 -1.35 19.16 -7.36
C ALA A 23 -1.72 20.43 -8.15
N ALA A 24 -2.70 20.34 -9.07
CA ALA A 24 -3.14 21.47 -9.88
C ALA A 24 -4.09 22.43 -9.14
N GLU A 25 -5.04 21.88 -8.37
CA GLU A 25 -6.13 22.66 -7.76
C GLU A 25 -5.83 23.10 -6.32
N PHE A 26 -4.91 22.42 -5.62
CA PHE A 26 -4.56 22.69 -4.22
C PHE A 26 -3.08 23.01 -4.09
N VAL A 27 -2.66 24.08 -4.76
CA VAL A 27 -1.28 24.56 -4.71
C VAL A 27 -0.90 24.92 -3.27
N GLY A 28 0.11 24.24 -2.74
CA GLY A 28 0.59 24.41 -1.36
C GLY A 28 0.05 23.37 -0.37
N ALA A 29 -0.94 22.56 -0.76
CA ALA A 29 -1.37 21.42 0.04
C ALA A 29 -0.31 20.32 0.02
N THR A 30 -0.03 19.72 1.17
CA THR A 30 0.76 18.49 1.23
C THR A 30 -0.13 17.32 0.86
N HIS A 31 0.17 16.63 -0.24
CA HIS A 31 -0.47 15.35 -0.55
C HIS A 31 0.25 14.21 0.16
N SER A 32 -0.50 13.34 0.82
CA SER A 32 0.01 12.13 1.45
C SER A 32 -0.83 10.93 1.04
N SER A 33 -0.16 9.80 0.85
CA SER A 33 -0.85 8.52 0.65
C SER A 33 -1.42 7.98 1.95
N CYS A 34 -2.64 7.46 1.91
CA CYS A 34 -3.25 6.82 3.08
C CYS A 34 -2.78 5.37 3.25
N TYR A 35 -2.28 5.01 4.44
CA TYR A 35 -1.95 3.62 4.79
C TYR A 35 -3.15 2.67 4.63
N PHE A 36 -4.36 3.14 4.93
CA PHE A 36 -5.59 2.37 4.71
C PHE A 36 -5.78 2.03 3.22
N HIS A 37 -5.60 3.00 2.30
CA HIS A 37 -5.71 2.73 0.87
C HIS A 37 -4.58 1.83 0.35
N PHE A 38 -3.37 1.94 0.91
CA PHE A 38 -2.27 1.04 0.59
C PHE A 38 -2.61 -0.42 0.96
N THR A 39 -2.98 -0.67 2.22
CA THR A 39 -3.36 -2.02 2.68
C THR A 39 -4.58 -2.57 1.94
N GLN A 40 -5.56 -1.72 1.62
CA GLN A 40 -6.70 -2.10 0.81
C GLN A 40 -6.30 -2.52 -0.62
N THR A 41 -5.31 -1.85 -1.21
CA THR A 41 -4.76 -2.17 -2.54
C THR A 41 -4.04 -3.52 -2.52
N VAL A 42 -3.21 -3.77 -1.50
CA VAL A 42 -2.56 -5.07 -1.28
C VAL A 42 -3.61 -6.17 -1.12
N TYR A 43 -4.67 -5.94 -0.33
CA TYR A 43 -5.74 -6.92 -0.18
C TYR A 43 -6.49 -7.19 -1.50
N ARG A 44 -6.76 -6.16 -2.31
CA ARG A 44 -7.33 -6.37 -3.66
C ARG A 44 -6.39 -7.14 -4.58
N ALA A 45 -5.07 -7.04 -4.40
CA ALA A 45 -4.10 -7.85 -5.14
C ALA A 45 -4.17 -9.32 -4.68
N ILE A 46 -4.18 -9.58 -3.37
CA ILE A 46 -4.39 -10.92 -2.76
C ILE A 46 -5.63 -11.58 -3.34
N GLN A 47 -6.74 -10.83 -3.45
CA GLN A 47 -7.98 -11.32 -4.05
C GLN A 47 -7.81 -11.65 -5.53
N ARG A 48 -7.17 -10.77 -6.30
CA ARG A 48 -6.93 -10.95 -7.75
C ARG A 48 -6.06 -12.17 -8.06
N VAL A 49 -5.08 -12.49 -7.23
CA VAL A 49 -4.22 -13.66 -7.41
C VAL A 49 -4.81 -14.95 -6.83
N GLY A 50 -6.06 -14.93 -6.34
CA GLY A 50 -6.75 -16.12 -5.84
C GLY A 50 -6.36 -16.55 -4.43
N LEU A 51 -5.61 -15.73 -3.68
CA LEU A 51 -5.13 -16.06 -2.34
C LEU A 51 -6.13 -15.73 -1.21
N SER A 52 -7.35 -15.28 -1.52
CA SER A 52 -8.36 -14.90 -0.53
C SER A 52 -8.63 -15.99 0.53
N THR A 53 -8.79 -17.24 0.09
CA THR A 53 -9.06 -18.36 1.00
C THR A 53 -7.85 -18.64 1.89
N SER A 54 -6.67 -18.73 1.30
CA SER A 54 -5.42 -18.99 2.03
C SER A 54 -5.11 -17.85 3.01
N TYR A 55 -5.27 -16.59 2.62
CA TYR A 55 -5.08 -15.45 3.51
C TYR A 55 -5.98 -15.49 4.77
N ASN A 56 -7.16 -16.09 4.68
CA ASN A 56 -8.09 -16.20 5.81
C ASN A 56 -7.84 -17.43 6.69
N ASN A 57 -7.29 -18.50 6.11
CA ASN A 57 -7.20 -19.81 6.77
C ASN A 57 -5.76 -20.26 7.09
N ASP A 58 -4.76 -19.66 6.46
CA ASP A 58 -3.34 -19.94 6.63
C ASP A 58 -2.65 -18.75 7.30
N ASN A 59 -2.16 -18.96 8.52
CA ASN A 59 -1.52 -17.91 9.29
C ASN A 59 -0.18 -17.47 8.71
N ASP A 60 0.56 -18.35 8.03
CA ASP A 60 1.87 -18.03 7.47
C ASP A 60 1.68 -17.14 6.23
N ILE A 61 0.75 -17.50 5.34
CA ILE A 61 0.37 -16.67 4.19
C ILE A 61 -0.17 -15.31 4.67
N LYS A 62 -1.06 -15.31 5.67
CA LYS A 62 -1.57 -14.07 6.26
C LYS A 62 -0.46 -13.21 6.85
N HIS A 63 0.48 -13.81 7.55
CA HIS A 63 1.60 -13.12 8.17
C HIS A 63 2.53 -12.51 7.12
N SER A 64 2.89 -13.27 6.08
CA SER A 64 3.70 -12.78 4.94
C SER A 64 3.02 -11.65 4.19
N CYS A 65 1.70 -11.73 3.92
CA CYS A 65 0.93 -10.62 3.36
C CYS A 65 0.92 -9.38 4.27
N ARG A 66 0.88 -9.55 5.59
CA ARG A 66 0.93 -8.42 6.54
C ARG A 66 2.32 -7.81 6.66
N LYS A 67 3.40 -8.59 6.50
CA LYS A 67 4.77 -8.05 6.36
C LYS A 67 4.89 -7.16 5.13
N LEU A 68 4.33 -7.59 4.00
CA LEU A 68 4.28 -6.77 2.79
C LEU A 68 3.53 -5.44 3.03
N MET A 69 2.41 -5.48 3.76
CA MET A 69 1.69 -4.26 4.15
C MET A 69 2.50 -3.38 5.12
N ALA A 70 3.35 -3.97 5.96
CA ALA A 70 4.14 -3.23 6.94
C ALA A 70 5.35 -2.49 6.32
N LEU A 71 5.75 -2.80 5.09
CA LEU A 71 6.85 -2.11 4.40
C LEU A 71 6.63 -0.59 4.32
N ALA A 72 5.37 -0.15 4.16
CA ALA A 72 5.02 1.27 4.12
C ALA A 72 5.28 2.01 5.46
N LEU A 73 5.60 1.29 6.54
CA LEU A 73 5.90 1.85 7.85
C LEU A 73 7.42 1.88 8.16
N LEU A 74 8.25 1.38 7.24
CA LEU A 74 9.70 1.41 7.40
C LEU A 74 10.29 2.75 6.91
N PRO A 75 11.46 3.16 7.45
CA PRO A 75 12.24 4.23 6.85
C PRO A 75 12.58 3.93 5.39
N GLU A 76 12.46 4.94 4.53
CA GLU A 76 12.70 4.82 3.08
C GLU A 76 14.01 4.09 2.71
N PRO A 77 15.16 4.34 3.36
CA PRO A 77 16.42 3.70 2.99
C PRO A 77 16.46 2.18 3.15
N ILE A 78 15.53 1.57 3.89
CA ILE A 78 15.53 0.12 4.16
C ILE A 78 14.37 -0.61 3.49
N ILE A 79 13.47 0.10 2.80
CA ILE A 79 12.27 -0.50 2.20
C ILE A 79 12.64 -1.52 1.13
N GLU A 80 13.56 -1.17 0.22
CA GLU A 80 13.97 -2.04 -0.90
C GLU A 80 14.65 -3.31 -0.40
N ASP A 81 15.64 -3.18 0.47
CA ASP A 81 16.34 -4.33 1.07
C ASP A 81 15.36 -5.27 1.82
N THR A 82 14.46 -4.71 2.63
CA THR A 82 13.48 -5.51 3.37
C THR A 82 12.46 -6.18 2.44
N TYR A 83 12.11 -5.55 1.32
CA TYR A 83 11.23 -6.13 0.31
C TYR A 83 11.89 -7.34 -0.36
N ASP A 84 13.15 -7.23 -0.75
CA ASP A 84 13.90 -8.32 -1.37
C ASP A 84 14.08 -9.51 -0.41
N GLU A 85 14.38 -9.25 0.86
CA GLU A 85 14.44 -10.29 1.91
C GLU A 85 13.09 -11.00 2.07
N LEU A 86 11.99 -10.25 2.07
CA LEU A 86 10.64 -10.80 2.17
C LEU A 86 10.30 -11.69 0.96
N LEU A 87 10.63 -11.25 -0.25
CA LEU A 87 10.43 -12.03 -1.48
C LEU A 87 11.23 -13.33 -1.47
N ALA A 88 12.49 -13.28 -1.01
CA ALA A 88 13.34 -14.46 -0.89
C ALA A 88 12.75 -15.47 0.10
N ALA A 89 12.26 -15.01 1.25
CA ALA A 89 11.62 -15.85 2.26
C ALA A 89 10.32 -16.51 1.75
N MET A 90 9.44 -15.73 1.11
CA MET A 90 8.16 -16.25 0.57
C MET A 90 8.35 -17.25 -0.57
N SER A 91 9.38 -17.06 -1.41
CA SER A 91 9.71 -18.00 -2.50
C SER A 91 10.14 -19.37 -2.00
N ILE A 92 10.64 -19.46 -0.76
CA ILE A 92 11.00 -20.71 -0.10
C ILE A 92 9.76 -21.37 0.51
N GLU A 93 8.81 -20.59 1.04
CA GLU A 93 7.56 -21.08 1.63
C GLU A 93 6.61 -21.68 0.58
N ILE A 94 6.50 -21.07 -0.62
CA ILE A 94 5.58 -21.54 -1.68
C ILE A 94 6.10 -22.82 -2.38
N LYS A 95 7.40 -23.13 -2.27
CA LYS A 95 8.02 -24.31 -2.88
C LYS A 95 8.04 -25.55 -1.96
N LYS A 96 7.57 -25.44 -0.72
CA LYS A 96 7.46 -26.56 0.22
C LYS A 96 6.06 -27.16 0.18
#